data_AF-K2EGF9-F1
#
_entry.id   AF-K2EGF9-F1
#
_cell.length_a   1.000
_cell.length_b   1.000
_cell.length_c   1.000
_cell.angle_alpha   90.00
_cell.angle_beta   90.00
_cell.angle_gamma   90.00
#
_symmetry.space_group_name_H-M   'P 1'
#
loop_
_entity.id
_entity.type
_entity.pdbx_description
1 polymer ?
#
loop_
_entity_poly.entity_id
_entity_poly.type
_entity_poly.pdbx_seq_one_letter_code
_entity_poly.pdbx_strand_id
1 'polypeptide(L)'
;MHNTIESPSSSNDISPALAVGKPRFANAQLAKILQEEGALSAWRQAFKSAGVSAPETVSGDFSVAFREQDGKTFLAIDRFAIRSLCY
;
A
#
# COMPACT_ATOMS: atom_id res chain seq x y z
N MET A 1 22.74 35.90 26.47
CA MET A 1 21.90 34.76 26.90
C MET A 1 20.98 34.41 25.74
N HIS A 2 21.45 33.58 24.80
CA HIS A 2 20.60 33.08 23.72
C HIS A 2 20.96 31.63 23.51
N ASN A 3 20.01 30.72 23.72
CA ASN A 3 19.95 29.52 22.91
C ASN A 3 18.50 29.07 22.77
N THR A 4 18.03 29.21 21.53
CA THR A 4 16.88 28.58 20.91
C THR A 4 16.92 27.06 21.12
N ILE A 5 15.79 26.45 21.47
CA ILE A 5 15.55 25.03 21.22
C ILE A 5 14.31 24.95 20.34
N GLU A 6 14.53 24.37 19.17
CA GLU A 6 13.66 24.30 18.01
C GLU A 6 12.39 23.48 18.28
N SER A 7 11.31 23.92 17.63
CA SER A 7 10.03 23.23 17.51
C SER A 7 10.18 21.80 16.98
N PRO A 8 9.34 20.83 17.38
CA PRO A 8 9.30 19.54 16.72
C PRO A 8 8.76 19.72 15.30
N SER A 9 9.63 19.59 14.30
CA SER A 9 9.22 19.46 12.92
C SER A 9 8.48 18.14 12.75
N SER A 10 7.18 18.22 12.51
CA SER A 10 6.39 17.11 12.00
C SER A 10 6.92 16.73 10.62
N SER A 11 7.95 15.90 10.60
CA SER A 11 8.43 15.24 9.39
C SER A 11 7.27 14.40 8.88
N ASN A 12 6.61 14.91 7.85
CA ASN A 12 5.62 14.17 7.08
C ASN A 12 6.39 13.02 6.41
N ASP A 13 6.56 11.90 7.13
CA ASP A 13 7.22 10.70 6.63
C ASP A 13 6.29 10.09 5.59
N ILE A 14 6.38 10.61 4.36
CA ILE A 14 5.74 10.00 3.20
C ILE A 14 6.56 8.74 2.93
N SER A 15 6.26 7.68 3.70
CA SER A 15 6.90 6.39 3.48
C SER A 15 6.61 5.96 2.03
N PRO A 16 7.63 5.56 1.27
CA PRO A 16 7.47 5.27 -0.15
C PRO A 16 6.43 4.15 -0.35
N ALA A 17 5.51 4.39 -1.28
CA ALA A 17 4.46 3.46 -1.63
C ALA A 17 4.23 3.46 -3.14
N LEU A 18 3.94 2.28 -3.67
CA LEU A 18 3.62 2.00 -5.06
C LEU A 18 2.32 1.20 -5.09
N ALA A 19 1.36 1.64 -5.89
CA ALA A 19 0.18 0.85 -6.23
C ALA A 19 -0.20 1.16 -7.68
N VAL A 20 0.14 0.25 -8.60
CA VAL A 20 -0.06 0.43 -10.04
C VAL A 20 -0.81 -0.75 -10.65
N GLY A 21 -1.48 -0.49 -11.77
CA GLY A 21 -2.28 -1.49 -12.49
C GLY A 21 -3.78 -1.34 -12.25
N LYS A 22 -4.51 -2.42 -12.50
CA LYS A 22 -5.97 -2.48 -12.43
C LYS A 22 -6.42 -3.67 -11.56
N PRO A 23 -6.11 -3.64 -10.24
CA PRO A 23 -6.54 -4.69 -9.33
C PRO A 23 -8.07 -4.74 -9.26
N ARG A 24 -8.61 -5.95 -9.18
CA ARG A 24 -10.03 -6.23 -8.98
C ARG A 24 -10.18 -7.07 -7.72
N PHE A 25 -10.63 -6.43 -6.65
CA PHE A 25 -10.90 -7.06 -5.38
C PHE A 25 -12.26 -7.78 -5.42
N ALA A 26 -12.29 -9.06 -5.03
CA ALA A 26 -13.54 -9.83 -4.96
C ALA A 26 -14.49 -9.32 -3.86
N ASN A 27 -13.95 -8.67 -2.83
CA ASN A 27 -14.72 -8.09 -1.73
C ASN A 27 -15.31 -6.73 -2.14
N ALA A 28 -16.64 -6.58 -2.05
CA ALA A 28 -17.36 -5.37 -2.42
C ALA A 28 -16.92 -4.10 -1.64
N GLN A 29 -16.53 -4.24 -0.36
CA GLN A 29 -16.02 -3.12 0.43
C GLN A 29 -14.66 -2.64 -0.10
N LEU A 30 -13.75 -3.57 -0.41
CA LEU A 30 -12.44 -3.22 -0.97
C LEU A 30 -12.57 -2.64 -2.38
N ALA A 31 -13.50 -3.16 -3.19
CA ALA A 31 -13.82 -2.58 -4.50
C ALA A 31 -14.36 -1.15 -4.38
N LYS A 32 -15.18 -0.87 -3.37
CA LYS A 32 -15.66 0.49 -3.07
C LYS A 32 -14.52 1.42 -2.67
N ILE A 33 -13.65 1.00 -1.74
CA ILE A 33 -12.46 1.77 -1.32
C ILE A 33 -11.56 2.05 -2.53
N LEU A 34 -11.36 1.07 -3.42
CA LEU A 34 -10.57 1.27 -4.64
C LEU A 34 -11.13 2.42 -5.52
N GLN A 35 -12.45 2.54 -5.61
CA GLN A 35 -13.11 3.59 -6.40
C GLN A 35 -13.09 4.96 -5.70
N GLU A 36 -13.29 4.99 -4.39
CA GLU A 36 -13.45 6.23 -3.62
C GLU A 36 -12.12 6.82 -3.13
N GLU A 37 -11.19 5.95 -2.70
CA GLU A 37 -9.94 6.32 -2.04
C GLU A 37 -8.69 5.88 -2.81
N GLY A 38 -8.85 5.02 -3.81
CA GLY A 38 -7.77 4.57 -4.68
C GLY A 38 -7.10 3.26 -4.24
N ALA A 39 -6.15 2.82 -5.08
CA ALA A 39 -5.58 1.48 -5.00
C ALA A 39 -4.76 1.22 -3.73
N LEU A 40 -3.96 2.18 -3.29
CA LEU A 40 -3.11 2.01 -2.11
C LEU A 40 -3.96 1.83 -0.84
N SER A 41 -5.03 2.60 -0.68
CA SER A 41 -5.97 2.48 0.46
C SER A 41 -6.65 1.12 0.47
N ALA A 42 -7.13 0.65 -0.69
CA ALA A 42 -7.73 -0.68 -0.83
C ALA A 42 -6.75 -1.80 -0.47
N TRP A 43 -5.49 -1.70 -0.92
CA TRP A 43 -4.45 -2.67 -0.58
C TRP A 43 -4.08 -2.69 0.90
N ARG A 44 -3.95 -1.52 1.55
CA ARG A 44 -3.72 -1.46 3.00
C ARG A 44 -4.88 -2.08 3.77
N GLN A 45 -6.12 -1.85 3.34
CA GLN A 45 -7.28 -2.47 3.98
C GLN A 45 -7.33 -3.99 3.75
N ALA A 46 -6.98 -4.46 2.55
CA ALA A 46 -6.87 -5.88 2.24
C ALA A 46 -5.79 -6.56 3.12
N PHE A 47 -4.61 -5.94 3.23
CA PHE A 47 -3.52 -6.42 4.07
C PHE A 47 -3.90 -6.43 5.57
N LYS A 48 -4.58 -5.39 6.07
CA LYS A 48 -5.10 -5.40 7.46
C LYS A 48 -6.03 -6.58 7.74
N SER A 49 -6.81 -7.02 6.74
CA SER A 49 -7.77 -8.12 6.91
C SER A 49 -7.15 -9.51 6.72
N ALA A 50 -6.22 -9.67 5.78
CA ALA A 50 -5.74 -11.00 5.35
C ALA A 50 -4.20 -11.16 5.42
N GLY A 51 -3.49 -10.12 5.84
CA GLY A 51 -2.04 -10.09 5.88
C GLY A 51 -1.41 -10.35 4.52
N VAL A 52 -0.35 -11.16 4.51
CA VAL A 52 0.40 -11.52 3.29
C VAL A 52 -0.42 -12.30 2.26
N SER A 53 -1.53 -12.93 2.68
CA SER A 53 -2.46 -13.64 1.79
C SER A 53 -3.43 -12.70 1.06
N ALA A 54 -3.42 -11.39 1.33
CA ALA A 54 -4.29 -10.43 0.65
C ALA A 54 -4.30 -10.53 -0.90
N PRO A 55 -3.16 -10.72 -1.60
CA PRO A 55 -3.13 -10.83 -3.06
C PRO A 55 -3.83 -12.07 -3.63
N GLU A 56 -3.98 -13.15 -2.84
CA GLU A 56 -4.49 -14.44 -3.33
C GLU A 56 -5.92 -14.35 -3.88
N THR A 57 -6.69 -13.35 -3.43
CA THR A 57 -8.08 -13.13 -3.85
C THR A 57 -8.26 -11.98 -4.85
N VAL A 58 -7.16 -11.34 -5.27
CA VAL A 58 -7.19 -10.17 -6.16
C VAL A 58 -6.85 -10.61 -7.59
N SER A 59 -7.67 -10.19 -8.54
CA SER A 59 -7.45 -10.45 -9.96
C SER A 59 -7.04 -9.18 -10.72
N GLY A 60 -6.57 -9.34 -11.96
CA GLY A 60 -6.08 -8.22 -12.78
C GLY A 60 -4.57 -8.02 -12.68
N ASP A 61 -4.03 -7.11 -13.49
CA ASP A 61 -2.62 -6.73 -13.43
C ASP A 61 -2.39 -5.78 -12.26
N PHE A 62 -1.37 -6.04 -11.44
CA PHE A 62 -0.98 -5.13 -10.37
C PHE A 62 0.46 -5.32 -9.92
N SER A 63 1.03 -4.23 -9.42
CA SER A 63 2.17 -4.27 -8.49
C SER A 63 1.87 -3.35 -7.33
N VAL A 64 2.15 -3.82 -6.12
CA VAL A 64 1.99 -3.04 -4.91
C VAL A 64 3.22 -3.19 -4.02
N ALA A 65 3.67 -2.08 -3.47
CA ALA A 65 4.62 -2.04 -2.38
C ALA A 65 4.28 -0.92 -1.41
N PHE A 66 4.29 -1.19 -0.12
CA PHE A 66 4.19 -0.15 0.90
C PHE A 66 4.84 -0.58 2.21
N ARG A 67 5.27 0.42 2.99
CA ARG A 67 5.81 0.22 4.33
C ARG A 67 4.69 0.27 5.37
N GLU A 68 4.79 -0.63 6.34
CA GLU A 68 3.97 -0.70 7.54
C GLU A 68 4.66 0.03 8.70
N GLN A 69 3.87 0.38 9.72
CA GLN A 69 4.34 1.19 10.86
C GLN A 69 5.44 0.49 11.69
N ASP A 70 5.50 -0.84 11.64
CA ASP A 70 6.53 -1.64 12.30
C ASP A 70 7.84 -1.72 11.49
N GLY A 71 7.93 -0.98 10.38
CA GLY A 71 9.10 -0.93 9.52
C GLY A 71 9.19 -2.09 8.52
N LYS A 72 8.21 -3.01 8.48
CA LYS A 72 8.16 -4.05 7.46
C LYS A 72 7.65 -3.48 6.13
N THR A 73 8.04 -4.12 5.04
CA THR A 73 7.55 -3.76 3.70
C THR A 73 6.71 -4.92 3.16
N PHE A 74 5.50 -4.61 2.74
CA PHE A 74 4.67 -5.51 1.97
C PHE A 74 4.94 -5.29 0.49
N LEU A 75 5.22 -6.36 -0.25
CA LEU A 75 5.38 -6.35 -1.71
C LEU A 75 4.55 -7.48 -2.31
N ALA A 76 3.80 -7.19 -3.36
CA ALA A 76 3.07 -8.20 -4.12
C ALA A 76 2.91 -7.79 -5.59
N ILE A 77 2.86 -8.80 -6.45
CA ILE A 77 2.59 -8.67 -7.89
C ILE A 77 1.48 -9.63 -8.29
N ASP A 78 0.84 -9.39 -9.43
CA ASP A 78 -0.14 -10.31 -10.00
C ASP A 78 0.48 -11.66 -10.38
N ARG A 79 -0.38 -12.69 -10.53
CA ARG A 79 0.03 -14.08 -10.80
C ARG A 79 0.90 -14.24 -12.06
N PHE A 80 0.81 -13.32 -13.01
CA PHE A 80 1.54 -13.37 -14.28
C PHE A 80 2.74 -12.41 -14.30
N ALA A 81 2.97 -11.67 -13.23
CA ALA A 81 4.01 -10.64 -13.16
C ALA A 81 3.93 -9.65 -14.33
N ILE A 82 2.72 -9.28 -14.78
CA ILE A 82 2.52 -8.35 -15.90
C ILE A 82 3.22 -7.01 -15.61
N ARG A 83 3.24 -6.63 -14.33
CA ARG A 83 4.00 -5.48 -13.84
C ARG A 83 5.07 -5.98 -12.85
N SER A 84 6.29 -6.07 -13.34
CA SER A 84 7.45 -6.46 -12.52
C SER A 84 7.76 -5.42 -11.46
N LEU A 85 8.28 -5.88 -10.33
CA LEU A 85 8.78 -5.03 -9.25
C LEU A 85 10.24 -5.42 -8.96
N CYS A 86 11.14 -4.45 -9.06
CA CYS A 86 12.57 -4.61 -8.76
C CYS A 86 12.86 -3.89 -7.43
N TYR A 87 13.58 -4.55 -6.52
CA TYR A 87 13.88 -4.06 -5.18
C TYR A 87 15.28 -4.47 -4.75
#